data_AF-A0A951JE66-F1
#
_entry.id   AF-A0A951JE66-F1
#
_cell.length_a   1.000
_cell.length_b   1.000
_cell.length_c   1.000
_cell.angle_alpha   90.00
_cell.angle_beta   90.00
_cell.angle_gamma   90.00
#
_symmetry.space_group_name_H-M   'P 1'
#
loop_
_entity.id
_entity.type
_entity.pdbx_description
1 polymer ?
#
loop_
_entity_poly.entity_id
_entity_poly.type
_entity_poly.pdbx_seq_one_letter_code
_entity_poly.pdbx_strand_id
1 'polypeptide(L)'
;MAEQTGWDMTERELRADHVLNAYRERRRLRRGDDTWFGDGEGLVEVAEQGLDAEALSRRRLDVIQEAVDVGMADELAEMLYDVAREEGLDPVLAFELVRSGLGVLPPRGGVDNAPEFPTADKYRPEWLEPPVDPDTQLRERTLRLSFRRLRGLLDQHTDDPAEAFRAFAREPDVGPVGY
;
A
#
# COMPACT_ATOMS: atom_id res chain seq x y z
N MET A 1 -13.43 -0.80 -26.31
CA MET A 1 -12.87 0.57 -26.27
C MET A 1 -12.14 0.70 -24.95
N ALA A 2 -10.82 0.93 -24.99
CA ALA A 2 -10.03 1.09 -23.78
C ALA A 2 -10.32 2.48 -23.19
N GLU A 3 -11.26 2.57 -22.23
CA GLU A 3 -11.31 3.75 -21.36
C GLU A 3 -9.96 3.88 -20.67
N GLN A 4 -9.33 5.02 -20.90
CA GLN A 4 -8.06 5.41 -20.32
C GLN A 4 -8.16 5.27 -18.80
N THR A 5 -7.28 4.45 -18.22
CA THR A 5 -6.70 4.76 -16.91
C THR A 5 -6.40 6.27 -16.94
N GLY A 6 -6.93 7.05 -16.01
CA GLY A 6 -6.85 8.52 -16.08
C GLY A 6 -5.42 9.09 -16.22
N TRP A 7 -4.41 8.24 -16.01
CA TRP A 7 -3.00 8.46 -16.26
C TRP A 7 -2.50 7.64 -17.45
N ASP A 8 -1.70 8.26 -18.31
CA ASP A 8 -0.94 7.51 -19.31
C ASP A 8 0.22 6.73 -18.65
N MET A 9 0.97 5.96 -19.45
CA MET A 9 2.08 5.15 -18.93
C MET A 9 3.21 6.01 -18.35
N THR A 10 3.51 7.15 -18.95
CA THR A 10 4.57 8.05 -18.50
C THR A 10 4.21 8.69 -17.17
N GLU A 11 2.97 9.10 -16.98
CA GLU A 11 2.50 9.62 -15.70
C GLU A 11 2.54 8.55 -14.59
N ARG A 12 2.19 7.30 -14.91
CA ARG A 12 2.31 6.17 -13.95
C ARG A 12 3.75 5.91 -13.53
N GLU A 13 4.69 5.88 -14.49
CA GLU A 13 6.12 5.70 -14.19
C GLU A 13 6.69 6.86 -13.36
N LEU A 14 6.35 8.12 -13.70
CA LEU A 14 6.77 9.29 -12.92
C LEU A 14 6.27 9.24 -11.47
N ARG A 15 5.02 8.80 -11.27
CA ARG A 15 4.46 8.60 -9.92
C ARG A 15 5.19 7.51 -9.16
N ALA A 16 5.49 6.39 -9.82
CA ALA A 16 6.23 5.29 -9.21
C ALA A 16 7.66 5.73 -8.78
N ASP A 17 8.35 6.49 -9.64
CA ASP A 17 9.64 7.09 -9.30
C ASP A 17 9.53 8.08 -8.13
N HIS A 18 8.47 8.89 -8.10
CA HIS A 18 8.19 9.81 -6.99
C HIS A 18 7.97 9.06 -5.67
N VAL A 19 7.23 7.95 -5.67
CA VAL A 19 7.02 7.10 -4.47
C VAL A 19 8.35 6.61 -3.93
N LEU A 20 9.17 6.00 -4.80
CA LEU A 20 10.46 5.46 -4.39
C LEU A 20 11.41 6.55 -3.88
N ASN A 21 11.44 7.71 -4.54
CA ASN A 21 12.26 8.84 -4.10
C ASN A 21 11.79 9.45 -2.78
N ALA A 22 10.47 9.59 -2.58
CA ALA A 22 9.90 10.07 -1.32
C ALA A 22 10.21 9.10 -0.18
N TYR A 23 10.06 7.80 -0.41
CA TYR A 23 10.45 6.76 0.54
C TYR A 23 11.94 6.85 0.91
N ARG A 24 12.82 6.93 -0.10
CA ARG A 24 14.27 7.04 0.11
C ARG A 24 14.67 8.30 0.86
N GLU A 25 14.05 9.45 0.56
CA GLU A 25 14.33 10.72 1.26
C GLU A 25 13.80 10.69 2.70
N ARG A 26 12.60 10.13 2.94
CA ARG A 26 12.09 9.95 4.31
C ARG A 26 13.01 9.06 5.12
N ARG A 27 13.48 7.95 4.53
CA ARG A 27 14.51 7.10 5.13
C ARG A 27 15.84 7.84 5.29
N ARG A 28 16.14 8.86 4.49
CA ARG A 28 17.33 9.74 4.63
C ARG A 28 17.23 10.73 5.77
N LEU A 29 16.05 11.29 6.00
CA LEU A 29 15.83 12.22 7.08
C LEU A 29 15.81 11.51 8.43
N ARG A 30 15.18 10.32 8.51
CA ARG A 30 15.22 9.47 9.71
C ARG A 30 16.60 8.85 9.97
N ARG A 31 17.44 8.76 8.93
CA ARG A 31 18.86 8.35 8.97
C ARG A 31 19.77 9.26 9.79
N GLY A 32 19.31 10.45 10.18
CA GLY A 32 20.02 11.28 11.16
C GLY A 32 20.27 10.55 12.48
N ASP A 33 19.47 9.50 12.78
CA ASP A 33 19.51 8.76 14.04
C ASP A 33 19.83 7.25 13.92
N ASP A 34 19.92 6.63 12.72
CA ASP A 34 20.25 5.19 12.63
C ASP A 34 20.85 4.73 11.28
N THR A 35 22.01 4.04 11.34
CA THR A 35 22.78 3.51 10.21
C THR A 35 22.45 2.03 9.97
N TRP A 36 21.36 1.74 9.24
CA TRP A 36 20.98 0.36 8.89
C TRP A 36 20.51 0.23 7.43
N PHE A 37 21.43 0.09 6.47
CA PHE A 37 21.11 -0.15 5.07
C PHE A 37 21.49 -1.57 4.66
N GLY A 38 20.46 -2.40 4.48
CA GLY A 38 20.52 -3.66 3.74
C GLY A 38 19.84 -3.52 2.37
N ASP A 39 20.14 -4.47 1.48
CA ASP A 39 19.84 -4.47 0.05
C ASP A 39 18.34 -4.67 -0.30
N GLY A 40 17.47 -4.94 0.69
CA GLY A 40 16.03 -5.12 0.50
C GLY A 40 15.24 -3.82 0.72
N GLU A 41 15.22 -2.94 -0.28
CA GLU A 41 14.44 -1.70 -0.23
C GLU A 41 12.93 -2.02 -0.12
N GLY A 42 12.28 -1.56 0.96
CA GLY A 42 10.82 -1.58 1.05
C GLY A 42 10.17 -2.83 1.64
N LEU A 43 10.93 -3.79 2.18
CA LEU A 43 10.39 -5.00 2.82
C LEU A 43 10.31 -4.86 4.35
N VAL A 44 9.21 -5.35 4.95
CA VAL A 44 8.97 -5.30 6.42
C VAL A 44 10.10 -5.97 7.19
N GLU A 45 10.51 -7.17 6.76
CA GLU A 45 11.50 -7.97 7.48
C GLU A 45 12.83 -7.22 7.63
N VAL A 46 13.27 -6.55 6.56
CA VAL A 46 14.49 -5.75 6.55
C VAL A 46 14.30 -4.48 7.38
N ALA A 47 13.11 -3.87 7.31
CA ALA A 47 12.81 -2.63 7.99
C ALA A 47 12.62 -2.79 9.50
N GLU A 48 12.12 -3.94 9.96
CA GLU A 48 11.89 -4.26 11.37
C GLU A 48 13.06 -5.02 12.01
N GLN A 49 14.08 -5.39 11.24
CA GLN A 49 15.23 -6.15 11.72
C GLN A 49 15.95 -5.41 12.86
N GLY A 50 16.02 -6.05 14.03
CA GLY A 50 16.70 -5.49 15.21
C GLY A 50 15.84 -4.56 16.07
N LEU A 51 14.59 -4.29 15.69
CA LEU A 51 13.66 -3.53 16.51
C LEU A 51 13.02 -4.41 17.60
N ASP A 52 12.91 -3.87 18.81
CA ASP A 52 12.09 -4.46 19.86
C ASP A 52 10.61 -4.04 19.74
N ALA A 53 9.76 -4.63 20.59
CA ALA A 53 8.33 -4.36 20.56
C ALA A 53 7.97 -2.89 20.83
N GLU A 54 8.77 -2.18 21.64
CA GLU A 54 8.53 -0.77 21.96
C GLU A 54 8.91 0.13 20.78
N ALA A 55 10.02 -0.15 20.10
CA ALA A 55 10.42 0.52 18.87
C ALA A 55 9.42 0.27 17.74
N LEU A 56 8.89 -0.95 17.61
CA LEU A 56 7.82 -1.26 16.65
C LEU A 56 6.53 -0.50 16.96
N SER A 57 6.13 -0.42 18.23
CA SER A 57 4.95 0.33 18.65
C SER A 57 5.08 1.83 18.35
N ARG A 58 6.24 2.41 18.68
CA ARG A 58 6.56 3.82 18.34
C ARG A 58 6.52 4.05 16.83
N ARG A 59 7.16 3.18 16.05
CA ARG A 59 7.13 3.25 14.58
C ARG A 59 5.71 3.22 14.02
N ARG A 60 4.83 2.37 14.56
CA ARG A 60 3.41 2.34 14.16
C ARG A 60 2.76 3.69 14.38
N LEU A 61 2.89 4.24 15.59
CA LEU A 61 2.30 5.54 15.94
C LEU A 61 2.85 6.66 15.05
N ASP A 62 4.16 6.67 14.79
CA ASP A 62 4.80 7.69 13.95
C ASP A 62 4.27 7.65 12.51
N VAL A 63 4.15 6.45 11.91
CA VAL A 63 3.65 6.31 10.53
C VAL A 63 2.17 6.70 10.42
N ILE A 64 1.35 6.28 11.39
CA ILE A 64 -0.08 6.64 11.42
C ILE A 64 -0.24 8.16 11.59
N GLN A 65 0.48 8.75 12.56
CA GLN A 65 0.40 10.18 12.81
C GLN A 65 0.83 11.00 11.60
N GLU A 66 1.94 10.61 10.93
CA GLU A 66 2.39 11.28 9.72
C GLU A 66 1.37 11.19 8.58
N ALA A 67 0.67 10.06 8.45
CA ALA A 67 -0.37 9.90 7.44
C ALA A 67 -1.57 10.82 7.73
N VAL A 68 -1.99 10.89 8.99
CA VAL A 68 -3.06 11.80 9.44
C VAL A 68 -2.66 13.27 9.24
N ASP A 69 -1.42 13.63 9.53
CA ASP A 69 -0.91 15.01 9.39
C ASP A 69 -0.95 15.51 7.94
N VAL A 70 -0.84 14.60 6.96
CA VAL A 70 -0.98 14.93 5.53
C VAL A 70 -2.42 14.82 5.01
N GLY A 71 -3.39 14.58 5.89
CA GLY A 71 -4.82 14.56 5.59
C GLY A 71 -5.42 13.20 5.30
N MET A 72 -4.73 12.09 5.59
CA MET A 72 -5.32 10.75 5.52
C MET A 72 -6.32 10.57 6.68
N ALA A 73 -7.44 9.89 6.44
CA ALA A 73 -8.33 9.48 7.53
C ALA A 73 -7.62 8.51 8.48
N ASP A 74 -7.90 8.60 9.77
CA ASP A 74 -7.26 7.78 10.81
C ASP A 74 -7.48 6.29 10.54
N GLU A 75 -8.70 5.90 10.19
CA GLU A 75 -9.06 4.51 9.88
C GLU A 75 -8.31 3.98 8.65
N LEU A 76 -8.05 4.84 7.66
CA LEU A 76 -7.28 4.47 6.47
C LEU A 76 -5.78 4.35 6.80
N ALA A 77 -5.26 5.22 7.66
CA ALA A 77 -3.87 5.16 8.11
C ALA A 77 -3.58 3.87 8.90
N GLU A 78 -4.49 3.50 9.80
CA GLU A 78 -4.42 2.23 10.54
C GLU A 78 -4.49 1.03 9.59
N MET A 79 -5.49 1.00 8.71
CA MET A 79 -5.67 -0.09 7.74
C MET A 79 -4.46 -0.24 6.82
N LEU A 80 -3.91 0.87 6.32
CA LEU A 80 -2.70 0.88 5.50
C LEU A 80 -1.53 0.24 6.24
N TYR A 81 -1.31 0.62 7.50
CA TYR A 81 -0.18 0.10 8.28
C TYR A 81 -0.31 -1.41 8.48
N ASP A 82 -1.48 -1.85 8.94
CA ASP A 82 -1.72 -3.24 9.28
C ASP A 82 -1.65 -4.12 8.02
N VAL A 83 -2.30 -3.70 6.92
CA VAL A 83 -2.26 -4.42 5.63
C VAL A 83 -0.85 -4.45 5.04
N ALA A 84 -0.09 -3.34 5.10
CA ALA A 84 1.29 -3.32 4.61
C ALA A 84 2.16 -4.35 5.37
N ARG A 85 2.04 -4.36 6.69
CA ARG A 85 2.78 -5.29 7.54
C ARG A 85 2.43 -6.75 7.25
N GLU A 86 1.14 -7.05 7.11
CA GLU A 86 0.65 -8.40 6.78
C GLU A 86 1.11 -8.89 5.40
N GLU A 87 1.17 -8.00 4.40
CA GLU A 87 1.62 -8.35 3.04
C GLU A 87 3.16 -8.30 2.89
N GLY A 88 3.88 -7.92 3.95
CA GLY A 88 5.35 -7.89 3.98
C GLY A 88 5.98 -6.64 3.34
N LEU A 89 5.21 -5.58 3.12
CA LEU A 89 5.67 -4.30 2.58
C LEU A 89 5.94 -3.28 3.71
N ASP A 90 7.07 -2.58 3.69
CA ASP A 90 7.40 -1.56 4.69
C ASP A 90 6.25 -0.54 4.79
N PRO A 91 5.62 -0.35 5.97
CA PRO A 91 4.49 0.57 6.13
C PRO A 91 4.80 2.01 5.68
N VAL A 92 6.08 2.42 5.73
CA VAL A 92 6.51 3.73 5.23
C VAL A 92 6.45 3.79 3.70
N LEU A 93 6.81 2.71 3.02
CA LEU A 93 6.71 2.61 1.56
C LEU A 93 5.24 2.55 1.12
N ALA A 94 4.44 1.75 1.83
CA ALA A 94 3.00 1.65 1.63
C ALA A 94 2.32 3.03 1.75
N PHE A 95 2.70 3.81 2.75
CA PHE A 95 2.21 5.18 2.94
C PHE A 95 2.49 6.07 1.72
N GLU A 96 3.74 6.10 1.22
CA GLU A 96 4.07 6.93 0.04
C GLU A 96 3.34 6.43 -1.22
N LEU A 97 3.13 5.12 -1.37
CA LEU A 97 2.36 4.55 -2.47
C LEU A 97 0.91 5.05 -2.43
N VAL A 98 0.23 4.93 -1.30
CA VAL A 98 -1.16 5.39 -1.12
C VAL A 98 -1.27 6.90 -1.29
N ARG A 99 -0.34 7.66 -0.71
CA ARG A 99 -0.27 9.12 -0.86
C ARG A 99 -0.11 9.56 -2.32
N SER A 100 0.60 8.79 -3.14
CA SER A 100 0.75 9.08 -4.56
C SER A 100 -0.53 8.84 -5.37
N GLY A 101 -1.48 8.07 -4.81
CA GLY A 101 -2.67 7.58 -5.49
C GLY A 101 -2.40 6.42 -6.45
N LEU A 102 -1.20 5.84 -6.48
CA LEU A 102 -0.88 4.72 -7.34
C LEU A 102 -1.35 3.41 -6.70
N GLY A 103 -2.08 2.59 -7.44
CA GLY A 103 -2.51 1.28 -6.95
C GLY A 103 -3.08 0.40 -8.05
N VAL A 104 -3.33 -0.85 -7.71
CA VAL A 104 -4.03 -1.82 -8.57
C VAL A 104 -5.52 -1.48 -8.55
N LEU A 105 -6.06 -1.14 -9.72
CA LEU A 105 -7.48 -0.89 -9.90
C LEU A 105 -8.29 -2.18 -9.68
N PRO A 106 -9.43 -2.12 -9.00
CA PRO A 106 -10.34 -3.25 -8.95
C PRO A 106 -10.82 -3.60 -10.38
N PRO A 107 -11.08 -4.87 -10.68
CA PRO A 107 -11.54 -5.28 -12.00
C PRO A 107 -12.83 -4.55 -12.39
N ARG A 108 -12.91 -4.10 -13.65
CA ARG A 108 -14.00 -3.26 -14.19
C ARG A 108 -15.41 -3.87 -14.09
N GLY A 109 -15.51 -5.18 -13.90
CA GLY A 109 -16.78 -5.87 -13.66
C GLY A 109 -17.32 -5.70 -12.25
N GLY A 110 -16.59 -4.98 -11.37
CA GLY A 110 -16.78 -5.10 -9.94
C GLY A 110 -16.43 -6.51 -9.47
N VAL A 111 -16.10 -6.65 -8.20
CA VAL A 111 -16.75 -7.72 -7.46
C VAL A 111 -18.14 -7.15 -7.28
N ASP A 112 -19.20 -7.80 -7.76
CA ASP A 112 -20.56 -7.33 -7.52
C ASP A 112 -20.71 -7.11 -6.01
N ASN A 113 -20.64 -5.84 -5.58
CA ASN A 113 -20.99 -5.36 -4.26
C ASN A 113 -22.36 -4.68 -4.33
N ALA A 114 -23.14 -4.99 -5.38
CA ALA A 114 -24.54 -4.67 -5.40
C ALA A 114 -25.17 -5.30 -4.14
N PRO A 115 -26.09 -4.62 -3.43
CA PRO A 115 -26.70 -5.16 -2.21
C PRO A 115 -27.39 -6.53 -2.41
N GLU A 116 -27.65 -6.90 -3.66
CA GLU A 116 -28.16 -8.19 -4.13
C GLU A 116 -27.11 -9.31 -4.28
N PHE A 117 -25.82 -8.97 -4.30
CA PHE A 117 -24.69 -9.90 -4.22
C PHE A 117 -23.76 -9.50 -3.08
N PRO A 118 -24.18 -9.64 -1.81
CA PRO A 118 -23.26 -9.42 -0.73
C PRO A 118 -22.11 -10.44 -0.87
N THR A 119 -20.88 -9.96 -0.93
CA THR A 119 -19.66 -10.74 -0.68
C THR A 119 -19.63 -11.34 0.73
N ALA A 120 -20.68 -11.10 1.53
CA ALA A 120 -20.98 -11.84 2.73
C ALA A 120 -21.20 -13.31 2.38
N ASP A 121 -20.29 -14.13 2.90
CA ASP A 121 -20.52 -15.53 3.19
C ASP A 121 -22.01 -15.81 3.45
N LYS A 122 -22.60 -16.72 2.68
CA LYS A 122 -24.00 -17.12 2.77
C LYS A 122 -24.36 -17.69 4.16
N TYR A 123 -23.36 -17.90 5.01
CA TYR A 123 -23.45 -18.36 6.38
C TYR A 123 -23.11 -17.31 7.44
N ARG A 124 -23.02 -16.02 7.11
CA ARG A 124 -22.78 -14.96 8.11
C ARG A 124 -23.90 -14.98 9.16
N PRO A 125 -23.60 -15.31 10.43
CA PRO A 125 -24.63 -15.37 11.45
C PRO A 125 -25.12 -13.96 11.80
N GLU A 126 -26.42 -13.79 11.99
CA GLU A 126 -27.07 -12.50 12.29
C GLU A 126 -26.57 -11.84 13.59
N TRP A 127 -25.90 -12.59 14.48
CA TRP A 127 -25.28 -12.05 15.69
C TRP A 127 -23.90 -11.41 15.45
N LEU A 128 -23.35 -11.55 14.24
CA LEU A 128 -22.07 -10.96 13.83
C LEU A 128 -22.32 -9.59 13.16
N GLU A 129 -22.91 -8.67 13.91
CA GLU A 129 -23.18 -7.28 13.50
C GLU A 129 -22.26 -6.27 14.21
N PRO A 130 -21.94 -5.15 13.55
CA PRO A 130 -22.43 -4.72 12.23
C PRO A 130 -21.62 -5.29 11.05
N PRO A 131 -22.23 -5.39 9.85
CA PRO A 131 -21.48 -5.69 8.63
C PRO A 131 -20.44 -4.59 8.35
N VAL A 132 -19.25 -4.99 7.91
CA VAL A 132 -18.21 -4.05 7.48
C VAL A 132 -18.71 -3.31 6.25
N ASP A 133 -18.58 -1.99 6.25
CA ASP A 133 -18.94 -1.11 5.16
C ASP A 133 -18.28 -1.57 3.81
N PRO A 134 -19.05 -1.70 2.71
CA PRO A 134 -18.53 -2.20 1.44
C PRO A 134 -17.36 -1.39 0.87
N ASP A 135 -17.34 -0.06 1.08
CA ASP A 135 -16.24 0.78 0.60
C ASP A 135 -14.96 0.50 1.39
N THR A 136 -15.09 0.28 2.70
CA THR A 136 -14.00 -0.15 3.58
C THR A 136 -13.41 -1.49 3.13
N GLN A 137 -14.26 -2.47 2.78
CA GLN A 137 -13.80 -3.76 2.23
C GLN A 137 -13.09 -3.61 0.89
N LEU A 138 -13.60 -2.73 0.01
CA LEU A 138 -13.00 -2.46 -1.28
C LEU A 138 -11.63 -1.79 -1.14
N ARG A 139 -11.51 -0.81 -0.23
CA ARG A 139 -10.22 -0.17 0.10
C ARG A 139 -9.21 -1.19 0.62
N GLU A 140 -9.58 -2.00 1.61
CA GLU A 140 -8.68 -3.03 2.17
C GLU A 140 -8.20 -4.00 1.08
N ARG A 141 -9.12 -4.49 0.25
CA ARG A 141 -8.78 -5.37 -0.88
C ARG A 141 -7.83 -4.70 -1.86
N THR A 142 -8.03 -3.42 -2.14
CA THR A 142 -7.21 -2.64 -3.08
C THR A 142 -5.80 -2.44 -2.52
N LEU A 143 -5.68 -2.13 -1.22
CA LEU A 143 -4.40 -2.07 -0.52
C LEU A 143 -3.67 -3.43 -0.57
N ARG A 144 -4.35 -4.52 -0.19
CA ARG A 144 -3.80 -5.88 -0.22
C ARG A 144 -3.27 -6.26 -1.60
N LEU A 145 -4.06 -6.05 -2.65
CA LEU A 145 -3.66 -6.37 -4.02
C LEU A 145 -2.45 -5.54 -4.45
N SER A 146 -2.46 -4.24 -4.17
CA SER A 146 -1.38 -3.33 -4.54
C SER A 146 -0.08 -3.69 -3.82
N PHE A 147 -0.13 -3.88 -2.49
CA PHE A 147 1.05 -4.15 -1.69
C PHE A 147 1.64 -5.52 -1.98
N ARG A 148 0.80 -6.57 -2.06
CA ARG A 148 1.24 -7.91 -2.39
C ARG A 148 1.95 -7.95 -3.73
N ARG A 149 1.42 -7.21 -4.72
CA ARG A 149 1.99 -7.21 -6.06
C ARG A 149 3.29 -6.44 -6.13
N LEU A 150 3.34 -5.23 -5.55
CA LEU A 150 4.58 -4.47 -5.44
C LEU A 150 5.66 -5.26 -4.69
N ARG A 151 5.31 -5.89 -3.56
CA ARG A 151 6.21 -6.78 -2.82
C ARG A 151 6.74 -7.93 -3.69
N GLY A 152 5.86 -8.56 -4.49
CA GLY A 152 6.28 -9.61 -5.41
C GLY A 152 7.26 -9.14 -6.48
N LEU A 153 7.16 -7.88 -6.93
CA LEU A 153 8.11 -7.28 -7.86
C LEU A 153 9.42 -6.88 -7.18
N LEU A 154 9.36 -6.37 -5.95
CA LEU A 154 10.56 -6.09 -5.15
C LEU A 154 11.38 -7.36 -4.89
N ASP A 155 10.71 -8.48 -4.63
CA ASP A 155 11.36 -9.79 -4.48
C ASP A 155 12.01 -10.28 -5.79
N GLN A 156 11.43 -9.95 -6.95
CA GLN A 156 11.98 -10.33 -8.27
C GLN A 156 13.13 -9.43 -8.72
N HIS A 157 13.14 -8.19 -8.24
CA HIS A 157 14.08 -7.15 -8.64
C HIS A 157 14.88 -6.65 -7.44
N THR A 158 15.41 -7.56 -6.60
CA THR A 158 16.17 -7.21 -5.39
C THR A 158 17.33 -6.24 -5.68
N ASP A 159 18.00 -6.41 -6.83
CA ASP A 159 19.15 -5.59 -7.22
C ASP A 159 18.77 -4.22 -7.84
N ASP A 160 17.52 -4.05 -8.30
CA ASP A 160 17.02 -2.79 -8.88
C ASP A 160 15.55 -2.53 -8.48
N PRO A 161 15.31 -2.01 -7.27
CA PRO A 161 13.98 -1.63 -6.83
C PRO A 161 13.32 -0.58 -7.73
N ALA A 162 14.10 0.24 -8.44
CA ALA A 162 13.51 1.19 -9.39
C ALA A 162 12.89 0.48 -10.58
N GLU A 163 13.45 -0.66 -11.03
CA GLU A 163 12.78 -1.50 -12.03
C GLU A 163 11.53 -2.18 -11.46
N ALA A 164 11.50 -2.58 -10.18
CA ALA A 164 10.27 -3.08 -9.55
C ALA A 164 9.12 -2.07 -9.64
N PHE A 165 9.41 -0.79 -9.33
CA PHE A 165 8.44 0.31 -9.40
C PHE A 165 8.00 0.61 -10.84
N ARG A 166 8.93 0.60 -11.81
CA ARG A 166 8.60 0.73 -13.24
C ARG A 166 7.75 -0.43 -13.73
N ALA A 167 8.10 -1.66 -13.36
CA ALA A 167 7.34 -2.86 -13.71
C ALA A 167 5.91 -2.77 -13.16
N PHE A 168 5.74 -2.36 -11.90
CA PHE A 168 4.44 -2.14 -11.28
C PHE A 168 3.62 -1.09 -12.05
N ALA A 169 4.21 0.07 -12.38
CA ALA A 169 3.54 1.13 -13.12
C ALA A 169 3.10 0.72 -14.54
N ARG A 170 3.83 -0.20 -15.17
CA ARG A 170 3.53 -0.71 -16.53
C ARG A 170 2.40 -1.72 -16.55
N GLU A 171 1.99 -2.25 -15.41
CA GLU A 171 0.90 -3.22 -15.36
C GLU A 171 -0.40 -2.62 -15.92
N PRO A 172 -1.21 -3.45 -16.61
CA PRO A 172 -2.41 -2.97 -17.29
C PRO A 172 -3.52 -2.51 -16.34
N ASP A 173 -3.53 -3.04 -15.11
CA ASP A 173 -4.50 -2.75 -14.06
C ASP A 173 -3.97 -1.79 -12.99
N VAL A 174 -2.78 -1.21 -13.16
CA VAL A 174 -2.25 -0.18 -12.23
C VAL A 174 -2.58 1.23 -12.74
N GLY A 175 -3.05 2.08 -11.83
CA GLY A 175 -3.47 3.45 -12.15
C GLY A 175 -3.87 4.29 -10.92
N PRO A 176 -4.61 5.39 -11.13
CA PRO A 176 -5.07 6.26 -10.06
C PRO A 176 -6.15 5.58 -9.21
N VAL A 177 -5.88 5.43 -7.91
CA VAL A 177 -6.82 4.97 -6.89
C VAL A 177 -7.09 6.12 -5.93
N GLY A 178 -8.37 6.46 -5.74
CA GLY A 178 -8.81 7.35 -4.67
C GLY A 178 -9.00 6.53 -3.40
N TYR A 179 -8.07 6.67 -2.46
CA TYR A 179 -8.17 6.07 -1.12
C TYR A 179 -8.96 6.96 -0.17
#